data_AF-A0A662HG83-F1
#
_entry.id   AF-A0A662HG83-F1
#
_cell.length_a   1.000
_cell.length_b   1.000
_cell.length_c   1.000
_cell.angle_alpha   90.00
_cell.angle_beta   90.00
_cell.angle_gamma   90.00
#
_symmetry.space_group_name_H-M   'P 1'
#
loop_
_entity.id
_entity.type
_entity.pdbx_description
1 polymer ?
#
loop_
_entity_poly.entity_id
_entity_poly.type
_entity_poly.pdbx_seq_one_letter_code
_entity_poly.pdbx_strand_id
1 'polypeptide(L)'
;MPKPSYRIENVVASITLNQKLNLEKIAERVPNAEYSPEQFPGLVLRISRPKTATLIFSSGKMVCTGAKSEEEVYKAVKTIIRILRSHGIDVRGEPIIEIQNIVASANLKTLVDLEKAAYLLENSMYEPEQFPGLIYRMEDPKVVLLIFSSGKVVCTGARKEEEVKEAVNKLYNKLKELGVLIMS
;
A
#
# COMPACT_ATOMS: atom_id res chain seq x y z
N MET A 1 28.81 6.64 -4.07
CA MET A 1 27.42 7.12 -4.25
C MET A 1 26.64 6.91 -2.96
N PRO A 2 25.76 7.85 -2.58
CA PRO A 2 24.89 7.72 -1.40
C PRO A 2 23.96 6.51 -1.51
N LYS A 3 23.61 5.91 -0.36
CA LYS A 3 22.65 4.79 -0.31
C LYS A 3 21.23 5.29 -0.62
N PRO A 4 20.39 4.49 -1.30
CA PRO A 4 19.00 4.84 -1.51
C PRO A 4 18.23 4.89 -0.18
N SER A 5 17.19 5.71 -0.13
CA SER A 5 16.25 5.81 1.00
C SER A 5 14.83 5.51 0.55
N TYR A 6 13.99 4.96 1.42
CA TYR A 6 12.57 4.70 1.13
C TYR A 6 11.68 5.07 2.32
N ARG A 7 10.38 5.23 2.05
CA ARG A 7 9.32 5.51 3.02
C ARG A 7 8.04 4.83 2.58
N ILE A 8 7.39 4.10 3.48
CA ILE A 8 6.06 3.55 3.25
C ILE A 8 5.05 4.70 3.22
N GLU A 9 4.26 4.77 2.16
CA GLU A 9 3.22 5.79 1.97
C GLU A 9 1.84 5.25 2.31
N ASN A 10 1.59 3.97 2.04
CA ASN A 10 0.31 3.33 2.30
C ASN A 10 0.45 1.81 2.43
N VAL A 11 -0.32 1.23 3.34
CA VAL A 11 -0.53 -0.22 3.48
C VAL A 11 -2.02 -0.51 3.36
N VAL A 12 -2.34 -1.46 2.48
CA VAL A 12 -3.70 -1.97 2.29
C VAL A 12 -3.78 -3.39 2.82
N ALA A 13 -4.77 -3.66 3.65
CA ALA A 13 -4.98 -4.98 4.23
C ALA A 13 -6.44 -5.41 4.10
N SER A 14 -6.66 -6.70 3.89
CA SER A 14 -7.97 -7.33 4.05
C SER A 14 -8.08 -7.95 5.44
N ILE A 15 -9.28 -7.89 6.00
CA ILE A 15 -9.62 -8.48 7.28
C ILE A 15 -10.83 -9.37 7.10
N THR A 16 -10.82 -10.55 7.72
CA THR A 16 -11.96 -11.48 7.72
C THR A 16 -12.36 -11.82 9.15
N LEU A 17 -13.64 -11.57 9.47
CA LEU A 17 -14.23 -11.87 10.80
C LEU A 17 -14.99 -13.21 10.85
N ASN A 18 -15.11 -13.93 9.74
CA ASN A 18 -15.83 -15.21 9.65
C ASN A 18 -17.27 -15.17 10.20
N GLN A 19 -17.94 -14.02 10.08
CA GLN A 19 -19.32 -13.83 10.50
C GLN A 19 -20.00 -12.77 9.63
N LYS A 20 -21.33 -12.82 9.53
CA LYS A 20 -22.08 -11.71 8.93
C LYS A 20 -22.17 -10.52 9.89
N LEU A 21 -22.24 -9.32 9.30
CA LEU A 21 -22.44 -8.07 10.00
C LEU A 21 -23.71 -7.38 9.48
N ASN A 22 -24.50 -6.83 10.39
CA ASN A 22 -25.61 -5.94 10.03
C ASN A 22 -25.07 -4.52 9.91
N LEU A 23 -24.89 -4.04 8.68
CA LEU A 23 -24.30 -2.73 8.41
C LEU A 23 -25.19 -1.56 8.83
N GLU A 24 -26.52 -1.70 8.72
CA GLU A 24 -27.48 -0.68 9.20
C GLU A 24 -27.33 -0.47 10.70
N LYS A 25 -27.32 -1.57 11.47
CA LYS A 25 -27.10 -1.54 12.92
C LYS A 25 -25.75 -0.92 13.30
N ILE A 26 -24.71 -1.12 12.48
CA ILE A 26 -23.39 -0.49 12.71
C ILE A 26 -23.50 1.01 12.44
N ALA A 27 -24.10 1.43 11.32
CA ALA A 27 -24.26 2.84 10.96
C ALA A 27 -25.09 3.62 11.98
N GLU A 28 -26.14 3.00 12.55
CA GLU A 28 -26.97 3.60 13.59
C GLU A 28 -26.22 3.82 14.91
N ARG A 29 -25.30 2.92 15.26
CA ARG A 29 -24.70 2.86 16.61
C ARG A 29 -23.29 3.39 16.69
N VAL A 30 -22.52 3.31 15.60
CA VAL A 30 -21.10 3.63 15.59
C VAL A 30 -20.90 5.04 15.03
N PRO A 31 -20.31 5.97 15.80
CA PRO A 31 -20.02 7.31 15.30
C PRO A 31 -19.05 7.28 14.11
N ASN A 32 -19.27 8.16 13.14
CA ASN A 32 -18.45 8.27 11.92
C ASN A 32 -18.46 7.02 11.03
N ALA A 33 -19.46 6.15 11.19
CA ALA A 33 -19.77 5.10 10.25
C ALA A 33 -20.73 5.64 9.17
N GLU A 34 -20.26 5.67 7.93
CA GLU A 34 -21.03 6.14 6.77
C GLU A 34 -21.50 4.92 5.97
N TYR A 35 -22.82 4.77 5.77
CA TYR A 35 -23.38 3.67 5.00
C TYR A 35 -24.53 4.16 4.10
N SER A 36 -24.30 4.06 2.80
CA SER A 36 -25.25 4.43 1.74
C SER A 36 -25.26 3.31 0.69
N PRO A 37 -26.02 2.22 0.88
CA PRO A 37 -25.95 1.02 0.03
C PRO A 37 -26.27 1.30 -1.45
N GLU A 38 -27.10 2.31 -1.73
CA GLU A 38 -27.42 2.77 -3.09
C GLU A 38 -26.20 3.34 -3.83
N GLN A 39 -25.19 3.83 -3.10
CA GLN A 39 -23.95 4.39 -3.66
C GLN A 39 -22.78 3.40 -3.60
N PHE A 40 -22.66 2.69 -2.47
CA PHE A 40 -21.58 1.73 -2.24
C PHE A 40 -22.03 0.63 -1.27
N PRO A 41 -21.83 -0.66 -1.60
CA PRO A 41 -22.34 -1.79 -0.80
C PRO A 41 -21.66 -1.99 0.56
N GLY A 42 -20.57 -1.26 0.86
CA GLY A 42 -19.86 -1.34 2.12
C GLY A 42 -20.12 -0.13 3.01
N LEU A 43 -19.95 -0.31 4.31
CA LEU A 43 -19.90 0.77 5.29
C LEU A 43 -18.48 1.33 5.34
N VAL A 44 -18.33 2.65 5.39
CA VAL A 44 -17.04 3.33 5.55
C VAL A 44 -16.89 3.77 7.00
N LEU A 45 -15.86 3.26 7.68
CA LEU A 45 -15.50 3.69 9.04
C LEU A 45 -14.12 4.34 9.03
N ARG A 46 -13.99 5.53 9.62
CA ARG A 46 -12.72 6.26 9.70
C ARG A 46 -12.28 6.41 11.15
N ILE A 47 -11.01 6.17 11.41
CA ILE A 47 -10.38 6.41 12.72
C ILE A 47 -9.18 7.36 12.55
N SER A 48 -8.84 8.10 13.61
CA SER A 48 -7.81 9.14 13.57
C SER A 48 -6.43 8.70 14.05
N ARG A 49 -6.35 7.61 14.84
CA ARG A 49 -5.09 7.09 15.40
C ARG A 49 -5.07 5.55 15.39
N PRO A 50 -4.34 4.92 14.45
CA PRO A 50 -3.75 5.53 13.25
C PRO A 50 -4.82 6.12 12.32
N LYS A 51 -4.44 7.07 11.47
CA LYS A 51 -5.40 7.70 10.53
C LYS A 51 -5.70 6.74 9.38
N THR A 52 -6.80 5.99 9.47
CA THR A 52 -7.18 4.98 8.46
C THR A 52 -8.64 5.10 8.07
N ALA A 53 -8.94 4.54 6.90
CA ALA A 53 -10.30 4.27 6.45
C ALA A 53 -10.47 2.75 6.32
N THR A 54 -11.62 2.24 6.74
CA THR A 54 -11.94 0.82 6.64
C THR A 54 -13.31 0.64 6.02
N LEU A 55 -13.33 -0.10 4.91
CA LEU A 55 -14.55 -0.53 4.25
C LEU A 55 -15.00 -1.82 4.93
N ILE A 56 -16.24 -1.89 5.39
CA ILE A 56 -16.82 -3.04 6.12
C ILE A 56 -17.98 -3.58 5.29
N PHE A 57 -17.94 -4.86 4.95
CA PHE A 57 -18.98 -5.51 4.15
C PHE A 57 -19.85 -6.42 5.02
N SER A 58 -21.10 -6.63 4.61
CA SER A 58 -22.07 -7.47 5.34
C SER A 58 -21.62 -8.93 5.49
N SER A 59 -20.68 -9.38 4.64
CA SER A 59 -20.03 -10.69 4.71
C SER A 59 -19.04 -10.84 5.87
N GLY A 60 -18.71 -9.76 6.59
CA GLY A 60 -17.65 -9.75 7.60
C GLY A 60 -16.24 -9.57 7.04
N LYS A 61 -16.12 -9.37 5.72
CA LYS A 61 -14.87 -8.89 5.11
C LYS A 61 -14.72 -7.40 5.38
N MET A 62 -13.49 -6.96 5.58
CA MET A 62 -13.14 -5.55 5.68
C MET A 62 -11.89 -5.26 4.85
N VAL A 63 -11.76 -4.03 4.38
CA VAL A 63 -10.55 -3.53 3.69
C VAL A 63 -10.08 -2.28 4.41
N CYS A 64 -8.90 -2.34 5.03
CA CYS A 64 -8.28 -1.22 5.72
C CYS A 64 -7.20 -0.58 4.82
N THR A 65 -7.20 0.75 4.73
CA THR A 65 -6.24 1.54 3.96
C THR A 65 -5.90 2.86 4.69
N GLY A 66 -4.76 3.45 4.34
CA GLY A 66 -4.24 4.72 4.90
C GLY A 66 -3.18 4.56 5.98
N ALA A 67 -2.92 3.32 6.43
CA ALA A 67 -1.85 3.03 7.38
C ALA A 67 -0.48 3.21 6.73
N LYS A 68 0.53 3.64 7.50
CA LYS A 68 1.90 3.86 7.03
C LYS A 68 2.89 2.77 7.43
N SER A 69 2.40 1.72 8.07
CA SER A 69 3.16 0.50 8.35
C SER A 69 2.21 -0.67 8.57
N GLU A 70 2.75 -1.89 8.50
CA GLU A 70 2.04 -3.11 8.88
C GLU A 70 1.59 -3.02 10.35
N GLU A 71 2.45 -2.53 11.24
CA GLU A 71 2.12 -2.34 12.66
C GLU A 71 0.91 -1.42 12.86
N GLU A 72 0.81 -0.34 12.09
CA GLU A 72 -0.35 0.55 12.12
C GLU A 72 -1.62 -0.16 11.65
N VAL A 73 -1.57 -1.04 10.64
CA VAL A 73 -2.73 -1.87 10.26
C VAL A 73 -3.20 -2.70 11.45
N TYR A 74 -2.32 -3.42 12.12
CA TYR A 74 -2.70 -4.25 13.28
C TYR A 74 -3.33 -3.42 14.40
N LYS A 75 -2.80 -2.23 14.67
CA LYS A 75 -3.38 -1.28 15.65
C LYS A 75 -4.75 -0.76 15.20
N ALA A 76 -4.91 -0.43 13.91
CA ALA A 76 -6.16 0.04 13.34
C ALA A 76 -7.25 -1.02 13.48
N VAL A 77 -6.96 -2.27 13.09
CA VAL A 77 -7.91 -3.38 13.18
C VAL A 77 -8.33 -3.61 14.63
N LYS A 78 -7.38 -3.69 15.57
CA LYS A 78 -7.69 -3.84 17.01
C LYS A 78 -8.60 -2.70 17.52
N THR A 79 -8.36 -1.48 17.05
CA THR A 79 -9.15 -0.30 17.43
C THR A 79 -10.57 -0.40 16.87
N ILE A 80 -10.73 -0.78 15.61
CA ILE A 80 -12.03 -0.94 14.96
C ILE A 80 -12.85 -2.03 15.65
N ILE A 81 -12.24 -3.18 15.94
CA ILE A 81 -12.94 -4.28 16.64
C ILE A 81 -13.40 -3.83 18.03
N ARG A 82 -12.57 -3.05 18.75
CA ARG A 82 -12.96 -2.48 20.04
C ARG A 82 -14.14 -1.50 19.90
N ILE A 83 -14.12 -0.63 18.90
CA ILE A 83 -15.21 0.32 18.62
C ILE A 83 -16.51 -0.44 18.33
N LEU A 84 -16.47 -1.47 17.47
CA LEU A 84 -17.65 -2.27 17.16
C LEU A 84 -18.23 -2.91 18.44
N ARG A 85 -17.38 -3.56 19.23
CA ARG A 85 -17.80 -4.20 20.49
C ARG A 85 -18.36 -3.20 21.51
N SER A 86 -17.74 -2.03 21.67
CA SER A 86 -18.20 -1.02 22.64
C SER A 86 -19.56 -0.41 22.29
N HIS A 87 -19.97 -0.49 21.01
CA HIS A 87 -21.28 -0.04 20.54
C HIS A 87 -22.29 -1.19 20.38
N GLY A 88 -22.03 -2.33 21.04
CA GLY A 88 -22.95 -3.47 21.10
C GLY A 88 -23.08 -4.25 19.79
N ILE A 89 -22.04 -4.20 18.94
CA ILE A 89 -21.90 -5.07 17.77
C ILE A 89 -21.16 -6.33 18.21
N ASP A 90 -21.80 -7.49 18.04
CA ASP A 90 -21.22 -8.78 18.37
C ASP A 90 -20.14 -9.15 17.34
N VAL A 91 -18.87 -9.07 17.75
CA VAL A 91 -17.72 -9.48 16.93
C VAL A 91 -17.02 -10.65 17.62
N ARG A 92 -17.15 -11.84 17.04
CA ARG A 92 -16.70 -13.13 17.54
C ARG A 92 -15.35 -13.51 16.94
N GLY A 93 -14.55 -14.24 17.71
CA GLY A 93 -13.25 -14.73 17.27
C GLY A 93 -12.21 -13.62 17.06
N GLU A 94 -11.06 -14.04 16.54
CA GLU A 94 -9.96 -13.14 16.15
C GLU A 94 -10.03 -12.84 14.65
N PRO A 95 -9.76 -11.59 14.24
CA PRO A 95 -9.70 -11.22 12.83
C PRO A 95 -8.52 -11.87 12.14
N ILE A 96 -8.75 -12.45 10.96
CA ILE A 96 -7.67 -12.84 10.04
C ILE A 96 -7.26 -11.61 9.25
N ILE A 97 -6.00 -11.19 9.36
CA ILE A 97 -5.47 -9.98 8.72
C ILE A 97 -4.46 -10.40 7.67
N GLU A 98 -4.62 -9.91 6.45
CA GLU A 98 -3.71 -10.19 5.33
C GLU A 98 -3.32 -8.88 4.66
N ILE A 99 -2.00 -8.62 4.57
CA ILE A 99 -1.49 -7.48 3.81
C ILE A 99 -1.64 -7.77 2.32
N GLN A 100 -2.37 -6.90 1.62
CA GLN A 100 -2.69 -7.06 0.21
C GLN A 100 -1.74 -6.28 -0.68
N ASN A 101 -1.34 -5.08 -0.24
CA ASN A 101 -0.44 -4.22 -0.98
C ASN A 101 0.25 -3.20 -0.06
N ILE A 102 1.51 -2.90 -0.37
CA ILE A 102 2.29 -1.83 0.23
C ILE A 102 2.74 -0.90 -0.90
N VAL A 103 2.51 0.40 -0.71
CA VAL A 103 2.99 1.47 -1.58
C VAL A 103 4.04 2.26 -0.84
N ALA A 104 5.19 2.45 -1.48
CA ALA A 104 6.31 3.19 -0.92
C ALA A 104 6.88 4.19 -1.93
N SER A 105 7.40 5.30 -1.42
CA SER A 105 8.27 6.18 -2.17
C SER A 105 9.73 5.88 -1.84
N ALA A 106 10.62 6.07 -2.80
CA ALA A 106 12.05 5.96 -2.62
C ALA A 106 12.80 7.05 -3.38
N ASN A 107 14.05 7.27 -2.99
CA ASN A 107 14.95 8.23 -3.59
C ASN A 107 16.33 7.58 -3.71
N LEU A 108 16.78 7.42 -4.95
CA LEU A 108 18.07 6.84 -5.32
C LEU A 108 19.26 7.78 -5.06
N LYS A 109 18.98 9.05 -4.76
CA LYS A 109 19.96 10.11 -4.43
C LYS A 109 20.94 10.41 -5.58
N THR A 110 20.51 10.16 -6.81
CA THR A 110 21.24 10.41 -8.06
C THR A 110 20.22 10.47 -9.20
N LEU A 111 20.57 11.12 -10.31
CA LEU A 111 19.72 11.17 -11.49
C LEU A 111 19.82 9.86 -12.28
N VAL A 112 18.78 9.56 -13.05
CA VAL A 112 18.68 8.35 -13.88
C VAL A 112 18.49 8.76 -15.33
N ASP A 113 19.34 8.25 -16.22
CA ASP A 113 19.14 8.30 -17.66
C ASP A 113 18.05 7.30 -18.06
N LEU A 114 16.81 7.78 -18.19
CA LEU A 114 15.66 6.93 -18.45
C LEU A 114 15.67 6.32 -19.85
N GLU A 115 16.19 7.02 -20.85
CA GLU A 115 16.29 6.51 -22.23
C GLU A 115 17.26 5.33 -22.30
N LYS A 116 18.45 5.53 -21.73
CA LYS A 116 19.45 4.45 -21.66
C LYS A 116 18.99 3.31 -20.75
N ALA A 117 18.30 3.61 -19.65
CA ALA A 117 17.71 2.60 -18.78
C ALA A 117 16.65 1.78 -19.52
N ALA A 118 15.75 2.41 -20.30
CA ALA A 118 14.74 1.70 -21.07
C ALA A 118 15.34 0.73 -22.09
N TYR A 119 16.47 1.11 -22.70
CA TYR A 119 17.20 0.26 -23.64
C TYR A 119 17.89 -0.95 -22.97
N LEU A 120 18.46 -0.75 -21.76
CA LEU A 120 19.29 -1.76 -21.10
C LEU A 120 18.57 -2.60 -20.03
N LEU A 121 17.47 -2.09 -19.49
CA LEU A 121 16.72 -2.73 -18.42
C LEU A 121 15.59 -3.55 -19.02
N GLU A 122 15.74 -4.87 -18.97
CA GLU A 122 14.67 -5.81 -19.33
C GLU A 122 13.41 -5.60 -18.46
N ASN A 123 12.24 -5.99 -18.97
CA ASN A 123 10.96 -5.82 -18.28
C ASN A 123 10.65 -4.36 -17.89
N SER A 124 11.13 -3.41 -18.67
CA SER A 124 10.83 -1.99 -18.53
C SER A 124 10.01 -1.44 -19.70
N MET A 125 9.27 -0.37 -19.45
CA MET A 125 8.50 0.38 -20.44
C MET A 125 8.66 1.87 -20.15
N TYR A 126 9.05 2.64 -21.15
CA TYR A 126 9.23 4.08 -21.04
C TYR A 126 8.67 4.77 -22.30
N GLU A 127 7.53 5.41 -22.14
CA GLU A 127 6.82 6.15 -23.18
C GLU A 127 6.55 7.58 -22.63
N PRO A 128 7.53 8.50 -22.71
CA PRO A 128 7.47 9.79 -22.01
C PRO A 128 6.28 10.67 -22.41
N GLU A 129 5.75 10.50 -23.62
CA GLU A 129 4.54 11.19 -24.07
C GLU A 129 3.27 10.71 -23.35
N GLN A 130 3.26 9.45 -22.88
CA GLN A 130 2.14 8.86 -22.15
C GLN A 130 2.33 8.94 -20.63
N PHE A 131 3.55 8.71 -20.15
CA PHE A 131 3.88 8.73 -18.73
C PHE A 131 5.34 9.14 -18.50
N PRO A 132 5.62 10.13 -17.61
CA PRO A 132 6.97 10.71 -17.46
C PRO A 132 8.00 9.83 -16.73
N GLY A 133 7.62 8.62 -16.28
CA GLY A 133 8.50 7.70 -15.59
C GLY A 133 8.70 6.39 -16.35
N LEU A 134 9.81 5.71 -16.11
CA LEU A 134 10.02 4.35 -16.59
C LEU A 134 9.30 3.37 -15.64
N ILE A 135 8.49 2.48 -16.20
CA ILE A 135 7.79 1.43 -15.48
C ILE A 135 8.63 0.17 -15.55
N TYR A 136 9.16 -0.29 -14.42
CA TYR A 136 9.95 -1.51 -14.31
C TYR A 136 9.19 -2.57 -13.51
N ARG A 137 9.05 -3.77 -14.07
CA ARG A 137 8.42 -4.92 -13.41
C ARG A 137 9.49 -5.86 -12.89
N MET A 138 9.67 -5.88 -11.57
CA MET A 138 10.58 -6.79 -10.90
C MET A 138 9.84 -8.09 -10.56
N GLU A 139 10.45 -9.23 -10.84
CA GLU A 139 9.85 -10.54 -10.57
C GLU A 139 10.09 -11.01 -9.13
N ASP A 140 11.25 -10.66 -8.56
CA ASP A 140 11.65 -11.05 -7.21
C ASP A 140 12.31 -9.88 -6.44
N PRO A 141 11.65 -9.31 -5.42
CA PRO A 141 10.24 -9.53 -5.07
C PRO A 141 9.31 -9.05 -6.20
N LYS A 142 8.12 -9.65 -6.29
CA LYS A 142 7.15 -9.33 -7.34
C LYS A 142 6.53 -7.94 -7.13
N VAL A 143 7.14 -6.90 -7.70
CA VAL A 143 6.74 -5.50 -7.54
C VAL A 143 6.81 -4.72 -8.85
N VAL A 144 6.13 -3.57 -8.88
CA VAL A 144 6.25 -2.58 -9.94
C VAL A 144 6.92 -1.33 -9.39
N LEU A 145 7.91 -0.84 -10.12
CA LEU A 145 8.71 0.34 -9.78
C LEU A 145 8.49 1.41 -10.86
N LEU A 146 8.04 2.58 -10.46
CA LEU A 146 7.94 3.76 -11.32
C LEU A 146 9.17 4.63 -11.06
N ILE A 147 10.06 4.77 -12.03
CA ILE A 147 11.36 5.41 -11.90
C ILE A 147 11.34 6.74 -12.64
N PHE A 148 11.68 7.82 -11.96
CA PHE A 148 11.75 9.15 -12.57
C PHE A 148 13.21 9.57 -12.78
N SER A 149 13.47 10.41 -13.77
CA SER A 149 14.81 10.93 -14.09
C SER A 149 15.49 11.62 -12.91
N SER A 150 14.69 12.20 -12.00
CA SER A 150 15.15 12.78 -10.73
C SER A 150 15.73 11.79 -9.70
N GLY A 151 15.64 10.48 -9.94
CA GLY A 151 15.97 9.44 -8.98
C GLY A 151 14.88 9.15 -7.94
N LYS A 152 13.74 9.83 -8.02
CA LYS A 152 12.54 9.43 -7.27
C LYS A 152 12.00 8.12 -7.83
N VAL A 153 11.49 7.29 -6.95
CA VAL A 153 10.89 5.99 -7.29
C VAL A 153 9.59 5.80 -6.51
N VAL A 154 8.57 5.20 -7.14
CA VAL A 154 7.40 4.66 -6.45
C VAL A 154 7.44 3.14 -6.58
N CYS A 155 7.35 2.43 -5.46
CA CYS A 155 7.27 0.97 -5.39
C CYS A 155 5.87 0.55 -4.96
N THR A 156 5.26 -0.39 -5.68
CA THR A 156 3.94 -0.96 -5.35
C THR A 156 3.90 -2.45 -5.69
N GLY A 157 3.05 -3.22 -5.03
CA GLY A 157 2.86 -4.65 -5.24
C GLY A 157 3.44 -5.53 -4.12
N ALA A 158 4.29 -4.97 -3.27
CA ALA A 158 4.86 -5.67 -2.12
C ALA A 158 3.77 -6.02 -1.10
N ARG A 159 3.96 -7.13 -0.37
CA ARG A 159 3.09 -7.57 0.73
C ARG A 159 3.80 -7.59 2.08
N LYS A 160 5.10 -7.35 2.11
CA LYS A 160 5.90 -7.13 3.32
C LYS A 160 6.77 -5.89 3.17
N GLU A 161 6.98 -5.15 4.26
CA GLU A 161 7.85 -3.97 4.23
C GLU A 161 9.30 -4.30 3.85
N GLU A 162 9.77 -5.50 4.17
CA GLU A 162 11.11 -5.98 3.81
C GLU A 162 11.28 -6.11 2.29
N GLU A 163 10.24 -6.53 1.56
CA GLU A 163 10.26 -6.65 0.10
C GLU A 163 10.44 -5.27 -0.57
N VAL A 164 9.89 -4.20 0.01
CA VAL A 164 10.11 -2.83 -0.48
C VAL A 164 11.59 -2.46 -0.37
N LYS A 165 12.20 -2.71 0.80
CA LYS A 165 13.62 -2.45 1.03
C LYS A 165 14.49 -3.23 0.05
N GLU A 166 14.18 -4.51 -0.14
CA GLU A 166 14.89 -5.36 -1.08
C GLU A 166 14.78 -4.85 -2.51
N ALA A 167 13.57 -4.55 -2.98
CA ALA A 167 13.31 -4.05 -4.33
C ALA A 167 14.07 -2.75 -4.62
N VAL A 168 14.05 -1.80 -3.69
CA VAL A 168 14.76 -0.52 -3.85
C VAL A 168 16.27 -0.73 -3.95
N ASN A 169 16.85 -1.65 -3.16
CA ASN A 169 18.28 -1.95 -3.21
C ASN A 169 18.66 -2.72 -4.48
N LYS A 170 17.87 -3.74 -4.86
CA LYS A 170 18.04 -4.50 -6.12
C LYS A 170 18.00 -3.56 -7.32
N LEU A 171 17.00 -2.65 -7.38
CA LEU A 171 16.90 -1.66 -8.43
C LEU A 171 18.14 -0.76 -8.49
N TYR A 172 18.54 -0.19 -7.36
CA TYR A 172 19.67 0.73 -7.29
C TYR A 172 20.97 0.08 -7.81
N ASN A 173 21.26 -1.15 -7.38
CA ASN A 173 22.43 -1.88 -7.83
C ASN A 173 22.36 -2.20 -9.32
N LYS A 174 21.19 -2.62 -9.83
CA LYS A 174 20.99 -2.91 -11.26
C LYS A 174 21.23 -1.67 -12.12
N LEU A 175 20.66 -0.52 -11.77
CA LEU A 175 20.87 0.73 -12.51
C LEU A 175 22.34 1.18 -12.47
N LYS A 176 23.02 0.95 -11.34
CA LYS A 176 24.44 1.24 -11.20
C LYS A 176 25.29 0.37 -12.11
N GLU A 177 25.02 -0.94 -12.16
CA GLU A 177 25.71 -1.90 -13.03
C GLU A 177 25.52 -1.57 -14.52
N LEU A 178 24.32 -1.13 -14.90
CA LEU A 178 24.03 -0.70 -16.27
C LEU A 178 24.67 0.67 -16.64
N GLY A 179 25.25 1.37 -15.67
CA GLY A 179 25.88 2.68 -15.90
C GLY A 179 24.88 3.72 -16.40
N VAL A 180 23.65 3.69 -15.86
CA VAL A 180 22.57 4.65 -16.19
C VAL A 180 22.31 5.65 -15.07
N LEU A 181 23.08 5.57 -13.98
CA LEU A 181 23.07 6.56 -12.91
C LEU A 181 24.04 7.70 -13.25
N ILE A 182 23.55 8.92 -13.27
CA ILE A 182 24.34 10.11 -13.62
C ILE A 182 24.97 10.66 -12.34
N MET A 183 26.30 10.64 -12.28
CA MET A 183 27.03 11.28 -11.19
C MET A 183 26.90 12.80 -11.32
N SER A 184 26.32 13.43 -10.31
CA SER A 184 26.46 14.87 -10.06
C SER A 184 27.77 15.16 -9.34
#